data_AF-A0A9X1ULC9-F1
#
_entry.id   AF-A0A9X1ULC9-F1
#
_cell.length_a   1.000
_cell.length_b   1.000
_cell.length_c   1.000
_cell.angle_alpha   90.00
_cell.angle_beta   90.00
_cell.angle_gamma   90.00
#
_symmetry.space_group_name_H-M   'P 1'
#
loop_
_entity.id
_entity.type
_entity.pdbx_description
1 polymer ?
#
loop_
_entity_poly.entity_id
_entity_poly.type
_entity_poly.pdbx_seq_one_letter_code
_entity_poly.pdbx_strand_id
1 'polypeptide(L)' 'MAQINREHVEQLVKRPSESLVVEIKTWISPAEAAGQAKIIRAAIALRNRGGGYLVVGFDDKRLTPR' A
#
# COMPACT_ATOMS: atom_id res chain seq x y z
N MET A 1 5.49 6.15 19.48
CA MET A 1 5.64 6.55 18.07
C MET A 1 6.33 5.42 17.35
N ALA A 2 5.75 4.87 16.27
CA ALA A 2 6.45 3.87 15.47
C ALA A 2 7.68 4.54 14.82
N GLN A 3 8.85 3.95 14.97
CA GLN A 3 10.07 4.47 14.34
C GLN A 3 10.00 4.15 12.84
N ILE A 4 9.73 5.17 12.02
CA ILE A 4 9.68 5.00 10.57
C ILE A 4 11.11 5.09 10.02
N ASN A 5 11.58 3.99 9.43
CA ASN A 5 12.85 3.96 8.73
C ASN A 5 12.69 4.57 7.33
N ARG A 6 13.34 5.70 7.10
CA ARG A 6 13.32 6.41 5.81
C ARG A 6 13.81 5.56 4.65
N GLU A 7 14.89 4.80 4.82
CA GLU A 7 15.45 3.95 3.76
C GLU A 7 14.44 2.89 3.31
N HIS A 8 13.70 2.32 4.28
CA HIS A 8 12.65 1.36 3.99
C HIS A 8 11.51 2.00 3.18
N VAL A 9 11.06 3.19 3.56
CA VAL A 9 10.06 3.95 2.79
C VAL A 9 10.56 4.26 1.38
N GLU A 10 11.83 4.64 1.23
CA GLU A 10 12.42 4.89 -0.08
C GLU A 10 12.46 3.62 -0.95
N GLN A 11 12.71 2.44 -0.38
CA GLN A 11 12.67 1.18 -1.13
C GLN A 11 11.25 0.84 -1.62
N LEU A 12 10.22 1.07 -0.79
CA LEU A 12 8.81 0.86 -1.19
C LEU A 12 8.42 1.70 -2.42
N VAL A 13 9.03 2.87 -2.59
CA VAL A 13 8.75 3.81 -3.69
C VAL A 13 9.66 3.58 -4.89
N LYS A 14 10.96 3.35 -4.67
CA LYS A 14 11.96 3.19 -5.75
C LYS A 14 11.93 1.81 -6.38
N ARG A 15 11.55 0.79 -5.61
CA ARG A 15 11.47 -0.62 -6.03
C ARG A 15 10.18 -1.26 -5.49
N PRO A 16 9.02 -0.75 -5.91
CA PRO A 16 7.73 -1.30 -5.50
C PRO A 16 7.67 -2.79 -5.86
N SER A 17 7.29 -3.62 -4.89
CA SER A 17 7.02 -5.04 -5.10
C SER A 17 5.92 -5.48 -4.14
N GLU A 18 4.94 -6.21 -4.64
CA GLU A 18 3.91 -6.80 -3.78
C GLU A 18 4.49 -7.95 -2.98
N SER A 19 4.06 -8.04 -1.72
CA SER A 19 4.39 -9.15 -0.84
C SER A 19 3.27 -9.32 0.18
N LEU A 20 3.34 -10.35 1.02
CA LEU A 20 2.34 -10.57 2.07
C LEU A 20 2.19 -9.40 3.06
N VAL A 21 3.18 -8.50 3.11
CA VAL A 21 3.21 -7.33 4.00
C VAL A 21 3.28 -6.01 3.23
N VAL A 22 3.17 -6.04 1.89
CA VAL A 22 3.15 -4.84 1.03
C VAL A 22 2.05 -4.99 -0.01
N GLU A 23 1.02 -4.17 0.13
CA GLU A 23 -0.10 -4.07 -0.82
C GLU A 23 0.07 -2.81 -1.69
N ILE A 24 -0.09 -2.95 -3.01
CA ILE A 24 0.03 -1.83 -3.95
C ILE A 24 -1.32 -1.54 -4.59
N LYS A 25 -1.66 -0.26 -4.68
CA LYS A 25 -2.88 0.22 -5.35
C LYS A 25 -2.59 1.49 -6.15
N THR A 26 -3.32 1.64 -7.25
CA THR A 26 -3.44 2.91 -7.98
C THR A 26 -4.12 3.97 -7.12
N TRP A 27 -4.23 5.20 -7.61
CA TRP A 27 -5.01 6.24 -6.93
C TRP A 27 -6.37 5.74 -6.45
N ILE A 28 -6.67 6.03 -5.18
CA ILE A 28 -7.92 5.70 -4.51
C ILE A 28 -8.58 7.00 -4.08
N SER A 29 -9.86 7.18 -4.40
CA SER A 29 -10.68 8.24 -3.82
C SER A 29 -11.27 7.77 -2.48
N PRO A 30 -10.85 8.30 -1.32
CA PRO A 30 -11.45 7.93 -0.03
C PRO A 30 -12.84 8.54 0.19
N ALA A 31 -13.26 9.47 -0.68
CA ALA A 31 -14.60 10.04 -0.67
C ALA A 31 -15.66 9.11 -1.28
N GLU A 32 -15.23 8.10 -2.05
CA GLU A 32 -16.12 7.14 -2.69
C GLU A 32 -16.17 5.81 -1.92
N ALA A 33 -17.36 5.21 -1.83
CA ALA A 33 -17.55 3.92 -1.15
C ALA A 33 -16.64 2.82 -1.71
N ALA A 34 -16.40 2.82 -3.03
CA ALA A 34 -15.50 1.87 -3.67
C ALA A 34 -14.04 2.04 -3.21
N GLY A 35 -13.57 3.28 -3.03
CA GLY A 35 -12.22 3.54 -2.54
C GLY A 35 -12.06 3.23 -1.06
N GLN A 36 -13.05 3.56 -0.24
CA GLN A 36 -13.11 3.16 1.16
C GLN A 36 -13.03 1.63 1.31
N ALA A 37 -13.81 0.89 0.52
CA ALA A 37 -13.80 -0.57 0.53
C ALA A 37 -12.41 -1.15 0.19
N LYS A 38 -11.68 -0.55 -0.76
CA LYS A 38 -10.30 -0.96 -1.09
C LYS A 38 -9.36 -0.76 0.10
N ILE A 39 -9.41 0.40 0.75
CA ILE A 39 -8.57 0.73 1.92
C ILE A 39 -8.86 -0.24 3.07
N ILE A 40 -10.14 -0.47 3.38
CA ILE A 40 -10.56 -1.35 4.47
C ILE A 40 -10.06 -2.78 4.24
N ARG A 41 -10.25 -3.32 3.02
CA ARG A 41 -9.80 -4.67 2.68
C ARG A 41 -8.29 -4.81 2.79
N ALA A 42 -7.52 -3.84 2.28
CA ALA A 42 -6.07 -3.85 2.39
C ALA A 42 -5.61 -3.79 3.86
N ALA A 43 -6.21 -2.92 4.68
CA ALA A 43 -5.87 -2.82 6.10
C ALA A 43 -6.14 -4.13 6.86
N ILE A 44 -7.26 -4.79 6.60
CA ILE A 44 -7.58 -6.10 7.20
C ILE A 44 -6.59 -7.17 6.74
N ALA A 45 -6.29 -7.23 5.44
CA ALA A 45 -5.36 -8.21 4.89
C ALA A 45 -3.95 -8.06 5.51
N LEU A 46 -3.44 -6.84 5.61
CA LEU A 46 -2.16 -6.54 6.25
C LEU A 46 -2.18 -6.91 7.74
N ARG A 47 -3.25 -6.56 8.46
CA ARG A 47 -3.38 -6.91 9.89
C ARG A 47 -3.35 -8.42 10.11
N ASN A 48 -3.96 -9.21 9.23
CA ASN A 48 -3.93 -10.68 9.31
C ASN A 48 -2.53 -11.27 9.14
N ARG A 49 -1.57 -10.48 8.63
CA ARG A 49 -0.16 -10.87 8.44
C ARG A 49 0.80 -10.20 9.44
N GLY A 50 0.28 -9.62 10.52
CA GLY A 50 1.08 -8.92 11.53
C GLY A 50 1.37 -7.46 11.21
N GLY A 51 0.68 -6.89 10.20
CA GLY A 51 0.85 -5.52 9.74
C GLY A 51 1.58 -5.44 8.39
N GLY A 52 1.92 -4.22 7.99
CA GLY A 52 2.63 -3.97 6.74
C GLY A 52 2.34 -2.58 6.17
N TYR A 53 2.56 -2.43 4.87
CA TYR A 53 2.45 -1.16 4.16
C TYR A 53 1.40 -1.24 3.04
N LEU A 54 0.56 -0.22 2.96
CA LEU A 54 -0.28 0.05 1.79
C LEU A 54 0.35 1.20 1.01
N VAL A 55 0.81 0.93 -0.20
CA VAL A 55 1.42 1.93 -1.08
C VAL A 55 0.38 2.35 -2.13
N VAL A 56 0.07 3.65 -2.20
CA VAL A 56 -0.96 4.21 -3.08
C VAL A 56 -0.34 5.10 -4.15
N GLY A 57 -0.86 5.04 -5.38
CA GLY A 57 -0.41 5.86 -6.51
C GLY A 57 0.50 5.12 -7.49
N PHE A 58 0.54 3.78 -7.41
CA PHE A 58 1.27 2.93 -8.34
C PHE A 58 0.32 1.98 -9.04
N ASP A 59 0.54 1.76 -10.34
CA ASP A 59 -0.13 0.68 -11.07
C ASP A 59 0.29 -0.66 -10.48
N ASP A 60 -0.67 -1.48 -10.05
CA ASP A 60 -0.41 -2.76 -9.38
C ASP A 60 0.17 -3.83 -10.32
N LYS A 61 -0.03 -3.67 -11.64
CA LYS A 61 0.51 -4.59 -12.66
C LYS A 61 1.87 -4.16 -13.17
N ARG A 62 2.05 -2.86 -13.39
CA ARG A 62 3.28 -2.29 -13.97
C ARG A 62 4.27 -1.81 -12.92
N LEU A 63 3.81 -1.60 -11.69
CA LEU A 63 4.59 -1.09 -10.56
C LEU A 63 5.22 0.28 -10.87
N THR A 64 4.53 1.07 -11.70
CA THR A 64 4.91 2.43 -12.11
C THR A 64 3.91 3.45 -11.55
N PRO A 65 4.34 4.69 -11.22
CA PRO A 65 3.43 5.73 -10.75
C PRO A 65 2.29 5.99 -11.73
N ARG A 66 1.06 6.13 -11.23
CA ARG A 66 -0.13 6.47 -12.02
C ARG A 66 -1.21 7.11 -11.18
#